data_AF-A0A327KT49-F1
#
_entry.id   AF-A0A327KT49-F1
#
_cell.length_a   1.000
_cell.length_b   1.000
_cell.length_c   1.000
_cell.angle_alpha   90.00
_cell.angle_beta   90.00
_cell.angle_gamma   90.00
#
_symmetry.space_group_name_H-M   'P 1'
#
loop_
_entity.id
_entity.type
_entity.pdbx_description
1 polymer ?
#
loop_
_entity_poly.entity_id
_entity_poly.type
_entity_poly.pdbx_seq_one_letter_code
_entity_poly.pdbx_strand_id
1 'polypeptide(L)'
;MILTAGSSGSRIDRIDIKAVVTTSAGMIRLFVHDGTNYRLWKEVPVSAVEKSASVPAFGTTIDMSHQPLVLPSGYSLRAATEKAEAFNIIATGGDF
;
A
#
# COMPACT_ATOMS: atom_id res chain seq x y z
N MET A 1 -7.77 -5.16 -1.52
CA MET A 1 -7.19 -5.70 -0.27
C MET A 1 -5.74 -6.03 -0.57
N ILE A 2 -4.81 -5.76 0.35
CA ILE A 2 -3.37 -6.02 0.15
C ILE A 2 -2.97 -7.29 0.91
N LEU A 3 -3.24 -7.34 2.21
CA LEU A 3 -2.92 -8.46 3.09
C LEU A 3 -3.98 -8.58 4.20
N THR A 4 -4.34 -9.81 4.55
CA THR A 4 -5.09 -10.14 5.78
C THR A 4 -4.12 -10.78 6.75
N ALA A 5 -4.17 -10.37 8.01
CA ALA A 5 -3.28 -10.89 9.03
C ALA A 5 -3.49 -12.40 9.27
N GLY A 6 -2.41 -13.12 9.55
CA GLY A 6 -2.44 -14.53 9.94
C GLY A 6 -3.14 -14.76 11.28
N SER A 7 -3.27 -16.03 11.68
CA SER A 7 -4.01 -16.42 12.89
C SER A 7 -3.46 -15.79 14.18
N SER A 8 -2.16 -15.53 14.24
CA SER A 8 -1.46 -14.88 15.35
C SER A 8 -1.23 -13.37 15.13
N GLY A 9 -1.75 -12.83 14.03
CA GLY A 9 -1.37 -11.51 13.52
C GLY A 9 -0.18 -11.58 12.55
N SER A 10 0.12 -10.43 11.96
CA SER A 10 1.22 -10.27 11.01
C SER A 10 1.95 -8.95 11.25
N ARG A 11 3.23 -8.91 10.88
CA ARG A 11 4.00 -7.66 10.75
C ARG A 11 4.24 -7.35 9.28
N ILE A 12 4.23 -6.08 8.94
CA ILE A 12 4.57 -5.58 7.60
C ILE A 12 5.77 -4.64 7.75
N ASP A 13 6.87 -5.01 7.12
CA ASP A 13 8.16 -4.32 7.19
C ASP A 13 8.36 -3.38 6.00
N ARG A 14 7.72 -3.66 4.85
CA ARG A 14 7.89 -2.88 3.62
C ARG A 14 6.64 -2.93 2.75
N ILE A 15 6.32 -1.82 2.09
CA ILE A 15 5.29 -1.77 1.04
C ILE A 15 5.91 -1.16 -0.22
N ASP A 16 5.84 -1.88 -1.33
CA ASP A 16 6.22 -1.38 -2.65
C ASP A 16 4.97 -1.05 -3.45
N ILE A 17 4.95 0.15 -4.03
CA ILE A 17 3.87 0.66 -4.85
C ILE A 17 4.43 0.96 -6.23
N LYS A 18 3.82 0.40 -7.27
CA LYS A 18 4.22 0.63 -8.66
C LYS A 18 3.00 0.85 -9.55
N ALA A 19 2.93 1.99 -10.21
CA ALA A 19 1.94 2.21 -11.27
C ALA A 19 2.24 1.35 -12.48
N VAL A 20 1.20 0.83 -13.14
CA VAL A 20 1.34 0.10 -14.42
C VAL A 20 1.03 0.97 -15.64
N VAL A 21 0.52 2.18 -15.42
CA VAL A 21 0.11 3.18 -16.42
C VAL A 21 0.72 4.56 -16.12
N THR A 22 0.52 5.52 -17.02
CA THR A 22 0.72 6.95 -16.76
C THR A 22 -0.13 7.38 -15.56
N THR A 23 0.43 8.18 -14.66
CA THR A 23 -0.26 8.67 -13.46
C THR A 23 -0.57 10.14 -13.54
N SER A 24 -1.67 10.56 -12.94
CA SER A 24 -1.98 11.96 -12.62
C SER A 24 -1.58 12.29 -11.17
N ALA A 25 -1.49 13.58 -10.84
CA ALA A 25 -1.33 14.00 -9.45
C ALA A 25 -2.56 13.59 -8.63
N GLY A 26 -2.32 12.92 -7.50
CA GLY A 26 -3.38 12.38 -6.64
C GLY A 26 -2.81 11.62 -5.46
N MET A 27 -3.64 10.78 -4.84
CA MET A 27 -3.27 10.07 -3.60
C MET A 27 -3.61 8.58 -3.67
N ILE A 28 -2.75 7.76 -3.05
CA ILE A 28 -3.09 6.40 -2.62
C ILE A 28 -3.27 6.44 -1.11
N ARG A 29 -4.41 5.96 -0.62
CA ARG A 29 -4.74 5.91 0.81
C ARG A 29 -4.67 4.48 1.30
N LEU A 30 -3.88 4.25 2.33
CA LEU A 30 -3.73 2.96 3.00
C LEU A 30 -4.54 2.96 4.29
N PHE A 31 -5.36 1.91 4.46
CA PHE A 31 -6.27 1.75 5.57
C PHE A 31 -5.97 0.47 6.34
N VAL A 32 -6.03 0.57 7.66
CA VAL A 32 -6.15 -0.60 8.53
C VAL A 32 -7.63 -0.88 8.71
N HIS A 33 -8.06 -2.08 8.34
CA HIS A 33 -9.43 -2.56 8.52
C HIS A 33 -9.46 -3.58 9.66
N ASP A 34 -10.26 -3.31 10.69
CA ASP A 34 -10.34 -4.13 11.92
C ASP A 34 -11.32 -5.32 11.82
N GLY A 35 -11.72 -5.67 10.60
CA GLY A 35 -12.81 -6.62 10.32
C GLY A 35 -14.17 -5.93 10.16
N THR A 36 -14.34 -4.71 10.67
CA THR A 36 -15.59 -3.93 10.57
C THR A 36 -15.35 -2.55 9.94
N ASN A 37 -14.52 -1.73 10.57
CA ASN A 37 -14.27 -0.33 10.25
C ASN A 37 -12.94 -0.13 9.53
N TYR A 38 -12.90 0.85 8.65
CA TYR A 38 -11.68 1.33 8.00
C TYR A 38 -11.13 2.52 8.77
N ARG A 39 -9.84 2.48 9.12
CA ARG A 39 -9.10 3.62 9.67
C ARG A 39 -7.99 4.02 8.73
N LEU A 40 -7.94 5.29 8.34
CA LEU A 40 -6.86 5.82 7.52
C LEU A 40 -5.56 5.72 8.32
N TRP A 41 -4.56 5.05 7.75
CA TRP A 41 -3.27 4.87 8.40
C TRP A 41 -2.19 5.73 7.73
N LYS A 42 -2.13 5.73 6.39
CA LYS A 42 -1.13 6.47 5.65
C LYS A 42 -1.66 6.94 4.30
N GLU A 43 -1.29 8.15 3.92
CA GLU A 43 -1.47 8.66 2.57
C GLU A 43 -0.13 8.67 1.84
N VAL A 44 -0.17 8.29 0.56
CA VAL A 44 0.98 8.27 -0.33
C VAL A 44 0.68 9.20 -1.50
N PRO A 45 1.39 10.33 -1.62
CA PRO A 45 1.21 11.20 -2.76
C PRO A 45 1.73 10.54 -4.04
N VAL A 46 0.94 10.63 -5.09
CA VAL A 46 1.28 10.18 -6.44
C VAL A 46 1.60 11.42 -7.27
N SER A 47 2.81 11.48 -7.82
CA SER A 47 3.17 12.49 -8.80
C SER A 47 2.65 12.12 -10.19
N ALA A 48 2.36 13.14 -11.00
CA ALA A 48 2.03 12.92 -12.41
C ALA A 48 3.28 12.43 -13.15
N VAL A 49 3.17 11.30 -13.84
CA VAL A 49 4.26 10.70 -14.61
C VAL A 49 3.71 10.17 -15.94
N GLU A 50 4.13 10.78 -17.04
CA GLU A 50 3.87 10.26 -18.39
C GLU A 50 4.81 9.08 -18.66
N LYS A 51 4.28 7.87 -18.54
CA LYS A 51 5.03 6.63 -18.74
C LYS A 51 5.37 6.46 -20.22
N SER A 52 6.62 6.14 -20.51
CA SER A 52 7.09 5.83 -21.87
C SER A 52 8.08 4.66 -21.86
N ALA A 53 8.69 4.35 -23.01
CA ALA A 53 9.75 3.35 -23.09
C ALA A 53 11.03 3.76 -22.34
N SER A 54 11.27 5.06 -22.16
CA SER A 54 12.44 5.62 -21.48
C SER A 54 12.13 6.21 -20.10
N VAL A 55 10.86 6.52 -19.82
CA VAL A 55 10.42 7.08 -18.54
C VAL A 55 9.65 6.03 -17.75
N PRO A 56 10.18 5.56 -16.60
CA PRO A 56 9.49 4.57 -15.78
C PRO A 56 8.20 5.17 -15.18
N ALA A 57 7.17 4.36 -15.06
CA ALA A 57 5.95 4.74 -14.33
C ALA A 57 6.24 5.06 -12.86
N PHE A 58 5.36 5.82 -12.22
CA PHE A 58 5.46 6.13 -10.78
C PHE A 58 5.73 4.87 -9.95
N GLY A 59 6.68 4.99 -9.02
CA GLY A 59 6.95 3.94 -8.05
C GLY A 59 7.52 4.54 -6.77
N THR A 60 7.16 3.96 -5.64
CA THR A 60 7.65 4.36 -4.33
C THR A 60 7.66 3.18 -3.38
N THR A 61 8.50 3.27 -2.35
CA THR A 61 8.64 2.26 -1.31
C THR A 61 8.40 2.93 0.04
N ILE A 62 7.56 2.31 0.85
CA ILE A 62 7.37 2.64 2.26
C ILE A 62 8.19 1.64 3.05
N ASP A 63 9.37 2.07 3.50
CA ASP A 63 10.21 1.28 4.41
C ASP A 63 9.76 1.49 5.85
N MET A 64 9.44 0.40 6.52
CA MET A 64 9.01 0.35 7.93
C MET A 64 9.83 -0.69 8.70
N SER A 65 10.98 -1.11 8.19
CA SER A 65 11.84 -2.12 8.81
C SER A 65 12.24 -1.78 10.25
N HIS A 66 12.31 -0.50 10.59
CA HIS A 66 12.62 -0.01 11.94
C HIS A 66 11.38 0.24 12.83
N GLN A 67 10.18 0.36 12.24
CA GLN A 67 8.93 0.57 12.95
C GLN A 67 7.79 -0.08 12.16
N PRO A 68 7.69 -1.43 12.21
CA PRO A 68 6.78 -2.18 11.35
C PRO A 68 5.32 -1.92 11.70
N LEU A 69 4.46 -2.02 10.70
CA LEU A 69 3.02 -2.05 10.93
C LEU A 69 2.64 -3.44 11.42
N VAL A 70 2.16 -3.53 12.65
CA VAL A 70 1.66 -4.78 13.25
C VAL A 70 0.14 -4.83 13.12
N LEU A 71 -0.36 -5.91 12.52
CA LEU A 71 -1.78 -6.18 12.37
C LEU A 71 -2.18 -7.34 13.30
N PRO A 72 -3.13 -7.12 14.23
CA PRO A 72 -3.73 -8.22 14.99
C PRO A 72 -4.45 -9.23 14.09
N SER A 73 -4.68 -10.43 14.62
CA SER A 73 -5.52 -11.44 13.96
C SER A 73 -6.90 -10.86 13.59
N GLY A 74 -7.37 -11.18 12.39
CA GLY A 74 -8.64 -10.66 11.84
C GLY A 74 -8.54 -9.26 11.21
N TYR A 75 -7.41 -8.56 11.32
CA TYR A 75 -7.21 -7.25 10.69
C TYR A 75 -6.67 -7.42 9.26
N SER A 76 -6.83 -6.39 8.43
CA SER A 76 -6.28 -6.37 7.06
C SER A 76 -5.76 -4.99 6.67
N LEU A 77 -4.73 -4.97 5.82
CA LEU A 77 -4.27 -3.78 5.12
C LEU A 77 -4.98 -3.65 3.78
N ARG A 78 -5.53 -2.47 3.51
CA ARG A 78 -6.30 -2.17 2.29
C ARG A 78 -5.87 -0.84 1.70
N ALA A 79 -6.14 -0.65 0.41
CA ALA A 79 -5.83 0.58 -0.29
C ALA A 79 -7.02 1.08 -1.11
N ALA A 80 -7.10 2.39 -1.28
CA ALA A 80 -7.96 3.05 -2.25
C ALA A 80 -7.16 4.14 -2.97
N THR A 81 -7.44 4.34 -4.25
CA THR A 81 -6.81 5.37 -5.08
C THR A 81 -7.78 6.54 -5.25
N GLU A 82 -7.29 7.77 -5.20
CA GLU A 82 -8.11 8.95 -5.49
C GLU A 82 -8.48 9.02 -6.98
N LYS A 83 -7.50 8.70 -7.82
CA LYS A 83 -7.64 8.64 -9.27
C LYS A 83 -7.67 7.18 -9.71
N ALA A 84 -8.41 6.89 -10.76
CA ALA A 84 -8.70 5.52 -11.18
C ALA A 84 -7.58 4.87 -12.03
N GLU A 85 -6.31 5.16 -11.74
CA GLU A 85 -5.17 4.46 -12.33
C GLU A 85 -4.87 3.14 -11.60
N ALA A 86 -4.24 2.22 -12.32
CA ALA A 86 -3.88 0.90 -11.81
C ALA A 86 -2.49 0.91 -11.16
N PHE A 87 -2.43 0.34 -9.94
CA PHE A 87 -1.20 0.19 -9.16
C PHE A 87 -1.06 -1.25 -8.65
N ASN A 88 0.16 -1.77 -8.72
CA ASN A 88 0.57 -2.93 -7.94
C ASN A 88 1.02 -2.43 -6.56
N ILE A 89 0.42 -2.96 -5.51
CA ILE A 89 0.80 -2.65 -4.12
C ILE A 89 1.12 -3.97 -3.43
N ILE A 90 2.38 -4.14 -3.06
CA ILE A 90 2.92 -5.38 -2.50
C ILE A 90 3.43 -5.09 -1.10
N ALA A 91 2.90 -5.80 -0.10
CA ALA A 91 3.38 -5.75 1.27
C ALA A 91 4.33 -6.94 1.52
N THR A 92 5.45 -6.68 2.18
CA THR A 92 6.44 -7.68 2.59
C THR A 92 6.58 -7.66 4.12
N GLY A 93 6.62 -8.85 4.71
CA GLY A 93 6.72 -9.05 6.15
C GLY A 93 6.57 -10.52 6.51
N GLY A 94 6.00 -10.81 7.68
CA GLY A 94 5.79 -12.18 8.15
C GLY A 94 4.69 -12.30 9.20
N ASP A 95 4.16 -13.52 9.35
CA ASP A 95 3.23 -13.86 10.43
C ASP A 95 4.00 -14.15 11.73
N PHE A 96 3.30 -14.04 12.86
CA PHE A 96 3.85 -14.41 14.17
C PHE A 96 3.60 -15.88 14.53
#